data_AF-A0A8H7QLK5-F1
#
_entry.id   AF-A0A8H7QLK5-F1
#
_cell.length_a   1.000
_cell.length_b   1.000
_cell.length_c   1.000
_cell.angle_alpha   90.00
_cell.angle_beta   90.00
_cell.angle_gamma   90.00
#
_symmetry.space_group_name_H-M   'P 1'
#
loop_
_entity.id
_entity.type
_entity.pdbx_description
1 polymer ?
#
loop_
_entity_poly.entity_id
_entity_poly.type
_entity_poly.pdbx_seq_one_letter_code
_entity_poly.pdbx_strand_id
1 'polypeptide(L)'
;MTLSVTIAIGYLTIPFVIKSSTQALTAEEEEENELGNPQWAFGNAISVSCFVQSPPNIYPTLEKHVLQLAASSYRFEEETLILLSQAFKQNKASTGKATHGLINISSDLLGILSCTDQSTVFTLQIVQYDSTPQEDQETKSYITPDINTVPDIEQCAKPVEMMELCQMWPSSQPQLIRLASQVYKMASLYGYWDYWRVFEGICERHQISANQLVNSK
;
A
#
# COMPACT_ATOMS: atom_id res chain seq x y z
N MET A 1 12.69 -9.30 -26.42
CA MET A 1 11.71 -8.23 -26.11
C MET A 1 12.19 -7.53 -24.85
N THR A 2 12.19 -6.19 -24.81
CA THR A 2 12.42 -5.44 -23.57
C THR A 2 11.11 -5.34 -22.80
N LEU A 3 11.07 -5.93 -21.62
CA LEU A 3 9.91 -5.87 -20.74
C LEU A 3 9.87 -4.50 -20.07
N SER A 4 8.73 -3.84 -20.12
CA SER A 4 8.51 -2.53 -19.53
C SER A 4 7.42 -2.57 -18.48
N VAL A 5 7.50 -1.70 -17.48
CA VAL A 5 6.47 -1.50 -16.47
C VAL A 5 6.37 -0.03 -16.14
N THR A 6 5.16 0.49 -15.94
CA THR A 6 4.96 1.85 -15.44
C THR A 6 4.63 1.78 -13.97
N ILE A 7 5.38 2.51 -13.13
CA ILE A 7 5.07 2.64 -11.71
C ILE A 7 4.40 3.98 -11.48
N ALA A 8 3.24 3.96 -10.83
CA ALA A 8 2.50 5.12 -10.40
C ALA A 8 2.75 5.44 -8.91
N ILE A 9 2.88 6.72 -8.59
CA ILE A 9 2.97 7.27 -7.24
C ILE A 9 1.99 8.43 -7.17
N GLY A 10 0.75 8.11 -6.75
CA GLY A 10 -0.37 9.04 -6.91
C GLY A 10 -0.60 9.36 -8.39
N TYR A 11 -0.48 10.63 -8.77
CA TYR A 11 -0.63 11.10 -10.16
C TYR A 11 0.67 11.05 -10.98
N LEU A 12 1.80 10.74 -10.35
CA LEU A 12 3.10 10.66 -11.02
C LEU A 12 3.25 9.26 -11.62
N THR A 13 3.61 9.18 -12.90
CA THR A 13 3.88 7.90 -13.57
C THR A 13 5.30 7.91 -14.11
N ILE A 14 6.03 6.82 -13.85
CA ILE A 14 7.42 6.67 -14.27
C ILE A 14 7.55 5.37 -15.05
N PRO A 15 7.94 5.40 -16.33
CA PRO A 15 8.15 4.21 -17.13
C PRO A 15 9.53 3.60 -16.82
N PHE A 16 9.54 2.29 -16.60
CA PHE A 16 10.74 1.49 -16.36
C PHE A 16 10.89 0.40 -17.42
N VAL A 17 12.15 0.03 -17.67
CA VAL A 17 12.55 -1.18 -18.38
C VAL A 17 13.13 -2.15 -17.36
N ILE A 18 12.73 -3.42 -17.46
CA ILE A 18 13.25 -4.50 -16.64
C ILE A 18 14.58 -4.96 -17.24
N LYS A 19 15.68 -4.66 -16.55
CA LYS A 19 17.04 -5.03 -16.97
C LYS A 19 17.34 -6.50 -16.73
N SER A 20 16.88 -7.02 -15.60
CA SER A 20 17.03 -8.41 -15.23
C SER A 20 15.87 -8.83 -14.34
N SER A 21 15.52 -10.10 -14.43
CA SER A 21 14.53 -10.74 -13.59
C SER A 21 15.11 -12.03 -13.04
N THR A 22 14.75 -12.36 -11.81
CA THR A 22 15.07 -13.63 -11.17
C THR A 22 13.78 -14.17 -10.58
N GLN A 23 13.42 -15.39 -10.95
CA GLN A 23 12.24 -16.09 -10.44
C GLN A 23 12.71 -17.25 -9.56
N ALA A 24 12.01 -17.49 -8.45
CA ALA A 24 12.22 -18.65 -7.62
C ALA A 24 11.63 -19.87 -8.33
N LEU A 25 12.41 -20.95 -8.43
CA LEU A 25 11.96 -22.23 -8.96
C LEU A 25 10.92 -22.80 -8.00
N THR A 26 9.64 -22.67 -8.34
CA THR A 26 8.55 -23.42 -7.69
C THR A 26 8.56 -24.84 -8.26
N ALA A 27 8.32 -25.84 -7.39
CA ALA A 27 8.43 -27.26 -7.73
C ALA A 27 7.37 -27.76 -8.75
N GLU A 28 6.49 -26.88 -9.22
CA GLU A 28 5.38 -27.19 -10.14
C GLU A 28 5.63 -26.66 -11.57
N GLU A 29 6.74 -25.96 -11.84
CA GLU A 29 7.02 -25.28 -13.11
C GLU A 29 8.08 -25.99 -14.00
N GLU A 30 8.13 -27.34 -13.97
CA GLU A 30 9.08 -28.09 -14.84
C GLU A 30 8.61 -28.27 -16.30
N GLU A 31 7.39 -27.87 -16.66
CA GLU A 31 6.91 -27.95 -18.04
C GLU A 31 6.35 -26.60 -18.49
N GLU A 32 7.02 -25.95 -19.45
CA GLU A 32 6.57 -24.83 -20.33
C GLU A 32 7.11 -23.39 -20.13
N ASN A 33 7.80 -23.01 -19.05
CA ASN A 33 8.32 -21.62 -18.96
C ASN A 33 9.76 -21.46 -19.48
N GLU A 34 9.91 -21.47 -20.81
CA GLU A 34 11.05 -20.83 -21.49
C GLU A 34 11.02 -19.32 -21.21
N LEU A 35 11.67 -18.88 -20.13
CA LEU A 35 11.99 -17.48 -19.83
C LEU A 35 10.85 -16.47 -20.10
N GLY A 36 10.00 -16.22 -19.10
CA GLY A 36 9.52 -14.84 -18.90
C GLY A 36 8.09 -14.50 -19.28
N ASN A 37 7.12 -15.15 -18.64
CA ASN A 37 5.90 -14.45 -18.27
C ASN A 37 5.86 -14.28 -16.74
N PRO A 38 5.91 -13.05 -16.22
CA PRO A 38 5.70 -12.76 -14.82
C PRO A 38 4.29 -13.19 -14.43
N GLN A 39 4.09 -13.48 -13.15
CA GLN A 39 2.76 -13.75 -12.62
C GLN A 39 1.82 -12.51 -12.66
N TRP A 40 2.29 -11.37 -13.19
CA TRP A 40 1.56 -10.12 -13.30
C TRP A 40 1.76 -9.47 -14.68
N ALA A 41 0.70 -8.98 -15.32
CA ALA A 41 0.80 -8.50 -16.70
C ALA A 41 1.64 -7.21 -16.83
N PHE A 42 2.72 -7.27 -17.61
CA PHE A 42 3.62 -6.14 -17.94
C PHE A 42 2.98 -4.96 -18.70
N GLY A 43 1.68 -5.03 -19.01
CA GLY A 43 0.93 -3.95 -19.64
C GLY A 43 0.33 -2.93 -18.66
N ASN A 44 0.37 -3.21 -17.35
CA ASN A 44 -0.37 -2.43 -16.36
C ASN A 44 0.53 -1.43 -15.63
N ALA A 45 0.02 -0.21 -15.46
CA ALA A 45 0.57 0.73 -14.51
C ALA A 45 0.31 0.18 -13.09
N ILE A 46 1.37 -0.13 -12.35
CA ILE A 46 1.28 -0.60 -10.96
C ILE A 46 1.46 0.58 -10.01
N SER A 47 0.60 0.71 -9.00
CA SER A 47 0.63 1.85 -8.09
C SER A 47 1.28 1.50 -6.76
N VAL A 48 2.21 2.35 -6.32
CA VAL A 48 2.67 2.33 -4.93
C VAL A 48 1.49 2.71 -4.04
N SER A 49 1.09 1.78 -3.18
CA SER A 49 -0.03 1.91 -2.26
C SER A 49 0.37 2.65 -0.98
N CYS A 50 1.56 2.36 -0.44
CA CYS A 50 2.10 3.04 0.74
C CYS A 50 3.62 2.88 0.85
N PHE A 51 4.23 3.58 1.82
CA PHE A 51 5.65 3.49 2.13
C PHE A 51 5.88 2.98 3.56
N VAL A 52 6.80 2.04 3.73
CA VAL A 52 7.11 1.38 5.02
C VAL A 52 8.61 1.31 5.26
N GLN A 53 9.05 1.31 6.53
CA GLN A 53 10.47 1.16 6.90
C GLN A 53 10.89 -0.30 7.14
N SER A 54 9.93 -1.20 7.28
CA SER A 54 10.17 -2.61 7.58
C SER A 54 9.13 -3.42 6.81
N PRO A 55 9.40 -3.72 5.53
CA PRO A 55 8.49 -4.52 4.73
C PRO A 55 8.44 -5.95 5.31
N PRO A 56 7.36 -6.70 5.05
CA PRO A 56 7.27 -8.10 5.45
C PRO A 56 8.45 -8.90 4.87
N ASN A 57 9.17 -9.62 5.73
CA ASN A 57 10.32 -10.45 5.34
C ASN A 57 10.06 -11.96 5.54
N ILE A 58 8.85 -12.31 5.97
CA ILE A 58 8.43 -13.69 6.26
C ILE A 58 7.90 -14.42 5.03
N TYR A 59 7.53 -13.68 3.98
CA TYR A 59 6.91 -14.22 2.79
C TYR A 59 7.95 -14.70 1.77
N PRO A 60 7.71 -15.83 1.09
CA PRO A 60 8.60 -16.31 0.04
C PRO A 60 8.64 -15.30 -1.10
N THR A 61 9.85 -15.05 -1.60
CA THR A 61 10.06 -14.21 -2.78
C THR A 61 9.87 -15.06 -4.02
N LEU A 62 8.87 -14.72 -4.82
CA LEU A 62 8.61 -15.37 -6.09
C LEU A 62 9.46 -14.78 -7.20
N GLU A 63 9.53 -13.45 -7.26
CA GLU A 63 10.26 -12.77 -8.33
C GLU A 63 11.04 -11.57 -7.81
N LYS A 64 12.11 -11.22 -8.51
CA LYS A 64 12.90 -10.03 -8.26
C LYS A 64 13.32 -9.39 -9.57
N HIS A 65 12.89 -8.16 -9.80
CA HIS A 65 13.11 -7.40 -11.02
C HIS A 65 14.00 -6.20 -10.74
N VAL A 66 15.02 -6.00 -11.58
CA VAL A 66 15.83 -4.77 -11.59
C VAL A 66 15.21 -3.81 -12.59
N LEU A 67 14.70 -2.71 -12.08
CA LEU A 67 14.01 -1.68 -12.84
C LEU A 67 14.96 -0.52 -13.13
N GLN A 68 15.10 -0.16 -14.40
CA GLN A 68 15.83 1.02 -14.86
C GLN A 68 14.85 1.99 -15.49
N LEU A 69 15.02 3.30 -15.27
CA LEU A 69 14.30 4.32 -16.03
C LEU A 69 14.35 4.03 -17.54
N ALA A 70 13.20 4.07 -18.21
CA ALA A 70 13.15 3.79 -19.64
C ALA A 70 13.93 4.84 -20.44
N ALA A 71 14.60 4.43 -21.52
CA ALA A 71 15.36 5.35 -22.37
C ALA A 71 14.47 6.40 -23.08
N SER A 72 13.17 6.13 -23.18
CA SER A 72 12.16 7.04 -23.74
C SER A 72 11.58 8.03 -22.72
N SER A 73 12.07 8.04 -21.47
CA SER A 73 11.55 8.91 -20.42
C SER A 73 11.94 10.37 -20.66
N TYR A 74 11.08 11.31 -20.28
CA TYR A 74 11.44 12.72 -20.31
C TYR A 74 12.20 13.12 -19.03
N ARG A 75 12.71 14.35 -19.05
CA ARG A 75 13.49 14.93 -17.95
C ARG A 75 12.69 14.98 -16.64
N PHE A 76 11.38 15.16 -16.72
CA PHE A 76 10.50 15.22 -15.55
C PHE A 76 10.50 13.89 -14.77
N GLU A 77 10.42 12.75 -15.47
CA GLU A 77 10.44 11.43 -14.88
C GLU A 77 11.81 11.12 -14.28
N GLU A 78 12.89 11.56 -14.93
CA GLU A 78 14.25 11.44 -14.38
C GLU A 78 14.41 12.22 -13.07
N GLU A 79 14.00 13.49 -13.03
CA GLU A 79 14.05 14.33 -11.83
C GLU A 79 13.18 13.74 -10.71
N THR A 80 11.97 13.28 -11.05
CA THR A 80 11.05 12.62 -10.11
C THR A 80 11.68 11.35 -9.53
N LEU A 81 12.33 10.54 -10.36
CA LEU A 81 12.96 9.30 -9.93
C LEU A 81 14.16 9.55 -9.01
N ILE A 82 14.96 10.58 -9.32
CA ILE A 82 16.08 11.00 -8.46
C ILE A 82 15.57 11.46 -7.10
N LEU A 83 14.51 12.28 -7.06
CA LEU A 83 13.89 12.72 -5.81
C LEU A 83 13.34 11.53 -5.00
N LEU A 84 12.69 10.57 -5.67
CA LEU A 84 12.21 9.35 -5.04
C LEU A 84 13.36 8.54 -4.44
N SER A 85 14.47 8.38 -5.18
CA SER A 85 15.66 7.69 -4.70
C SER A 85 16.21 8.32 -3.42
N GLN A 86 16.26 9.65 -3.38
CA GLN A 86 16.71 10.40 -2.22
C GLN A 86 15.76 10.20 -1.03
N ALA A 87 14.45 10.26 -1.24
CA ALA A 87 13.45 10.05 -0.20
C ALA A 87 13.56 8.64 0.42
N PHE A 88 13.76 7.60 -0.40
CA PHE A 88 13.99 6.23 0.07
C PHE A 88 15.23 6.10 0.97
N LYS A 89 16.28 6.87 0.64
CA LYS A 89 17.58 6.86 1.35
C LYS A 89 17.64 7.78 2.56
N GLN A 90 16.85 8.86 2.60
CA GLN A 90 16.89 9.88 3.64
C GLN A 90 16.67 9.29 5.04
N ASN A 91 15.69 8.39 5.17
CA ASN A 91 15.40 7.72 6.45
C ASN A 91 16.47 6.70 6.85
N LYS A 92 17.21 6.15 5.88
CA LYS A 92 18.33 5.23 6.16
C LYS A 92 19.48 5.95 6.86
N ALA A 93 19.75 7.20 6.47
CA ALA A 93 20.80 8.01 7.07
C ALA A 93 20.48 8.45 8.51
N SER A 94 19.20 8.70 8.82
CA SER A 94 18.78 9.19 10.14
C SER A 94 18.40 8.09 11.14
N THR A 95 17.76 7.02 10.67
CA THR A 95 17.19 5.95 11.53
C THR A 95 17.82 4.58 11.31
N GLY A 96 18.75 4.45 10.36
CA GLY A 96 19.35 3.17 9.96
C GLY A 96 18.42 2.27 9.15
N LYS A 97 17.15 2.66 8.93
CA LYS A 97 16.15 1.86 8.21
C LYS A 97 15.85 2.47 6.84
N ALA A 98 15.96 1.65 5.79
CA ALA A 98 15.56 2.05 4.45
C ALA A 98 14.03 2.14 4.36
N THR A 99 13.52 3.08 3.57
CA THR A 99 12.09 3.11 3.22
C THR A 99 11.85 2.24 1.99
N HIS A 100 10.71 1.58 1.93
CA HIS A 100 10.28 0.68 0.87
C HIS A 100 8.88 1.08 0.42
N GLY A 101 8.59 0.97 -0.86
CA GLY A 101 7.24 1.14 -1.40
C GLY A 101 6.52 -0.20 -1.45
N LEU A 102 5.28 -0.27 -0.99
CA LEU A 102 4.42 -1.44 -1.16
C LEU A 102 3.49 -1.24 -2.34
N ILE A 103 3.37 -2.24 -3.20
CA ILE A 103 2.54 -2.26 -4.41
C ILE A 103 1.62 -3.46 -4.29
N ASN A 104 0.30 -3.23 -4.27
CA ASN A 104 -0.66 -4.31 -4.33
C ASN A 104 -0.82 -4.76 -5.80
N ILE A 105 -0.47 -6.02 -6.11
CA ILE A 105 -0.48 -6.55 -7.48
C ILE A 105 -1.74 -7.38 -7.72
N SER A 106 -2.05 -8.28 -6.79
CA SER A 106 -3.25 -9.13 -6.77
C SER A 106 -3.63 -9.42 -5.32
N SER A 107 -4.73 -10.16 -5.12
CA SER A 107 -5.22 -10.56 -3.79
C SER A 107 -4.21 -11.32 -2.93
N ASP A 108 -3.19 -11.92 -3.54
CA ASP A 108 -2.19 -12.81 -2.95
C ASP A 108 -0.74 -12.39 -3.26
N LEU A 109 -0.53 -11.36 -4.08
CA LEU A 109 0.80 -10.89 -4.47
C LEU A 109 1.06 -9.45 -4.02
N LEU A 110 2.18 -9.28 -3.31
CA LEU A 110 2.67 -7.98 -2.87
C LEU A 110 4.00 -7.66 -3.55
N GLY A 111 4.07 -6.51 -4.19
CA GLY A 111 5.30 -5.91 -4.70
C GLY A 111 5.97 -5.05 -3.63
N ILE A 112 7.27 -5.25 -3.41
CA ILE A 112 8.12 -4.44 -2.56
C ILE A 112 9.10 -3.70 -3.45
N LEU A 113 8.88 -2.40 -3.64
CA LEU A 113 9.77 -1.51 -4.34
C LEU A 113 10.86 -1.02 -3.40
N SER A 114 12.12 -1.12 -3.81
CA SER A 114 13.29 -0.71 -3.05
C SER A 114 14.24 0.09 -3.93
N CYS A 115 14.91 1.08 -3.35
CA CYS A 115 15.91 1.85 -4.07
C CYS A 115 17.29 1.17 -4.00
N THR A 116 18.05 1.24 -5.10
CA THR A 116 19.46 0.82 -5.13
C THR A 116 20.39 2.01 -4.87
N ASP A 117 21.71 1.78 -4.86
CA ASP A 117 22.68 2.87 -4.72
C ASP A 117 22.64 3.85 -5.92
N GLN A 118 22.24 3.38 -7.11
CA GLN A 118 22.04 4.21 -8.29
C GLN A 118 20.67 4.89 -8.26
N SER A 119 20.62 6.20 -8.53
CA SER A 119 19.39 7.00 -8.39
C SER A 119 18.31 6.67 -9.43
N THR A 120 18.69 6.08 -10.55
CA THR A 120 17.78 5.74 -11.65
C THR A 120 17.44 4.24 -11.70
N VAL A 121 17.85 3.49 -10.67
CA VAL A 121 17.67 2.04 -10.60
C VAL A 121 16.98 1.63 -9.31
N PHE A 122 15.92 0.85 -9.48
CA PHE A 122 15.10 0.32 -8.40
C PHE A 122 15.05 -1.20 -8.50
N THR A 123 14.66 -1.84 -7.41
CA THR A 123 14.38 -3.27 -7.36
C THR A 123 12.95 -3.46 -6.95
N LEU A 124 12.22 -4.27 -7.72
CA LEU A 124 10.87 -4.70 -7.40
C LEU A 124 10.91 -6.17 -7.03
N GLN A 125 10.55 -6.48 -5.79
CA GLN A 125 10.48 -7.84 -5.28
C GLN A 125 9.02 -8.26 -5.15
N ILE A 126 8.64 -9.38 -5.75
CA ILE A 126 7.29 -9.93 -5.68
C ILE A 126 7.28 -11.04 -4.65
N VAL A 127 6.40 -10.94 -3.66
CA VAL A 127 6.21 -11.94 -2.62
C VAL A 127 4.77 -12.43 -2.64
N GLN A 128 4.59 -13.72 -2.36
CA GLN A 128 3.28 -14.32 -2.16
C GLN A 128 2.91 -14.24 -0.68
N TYR A 129 1.74 -13.72 -0.38
CA TYR A 129 1.20 -13.79 0.96
C TYR A 129 -0.11 -14.59 0.93
N ASP A 130 -0.28 -15.47 1.90
CA ASP A 130 -1.52 -16.24 2.04
C ASP A 130 -2.65 -15.31 2.45
N SER A 131 -3.37 -14.77 1.47
CA SER A 131 -4.74 -14.38 1.66
C SER A 131 -5.56 -15.66 1.72
N THR A 132 -5.73 -16.20 2.92
CA THR A 132 -6.87 -17.10 3.13
C THR A 132 -8.12 -16.28 2.79
N PRO A 133 -8.89 -16.64 1.75
CA PRO A 133 -10.14 -15.94 1.51
C PRO A 133 -11.03 -16.33 2.68
N GLN A 134 -11.32 -15.37 3.57
CA GLN A 134 -12.49 -15.53 4.42
C GLN A 134 -13.69 -15.51 3.47
N GLU A 135 -14.20 -16.70 3.16
CA GLU A 135 -15.46 -16.89 2.46
C GLU A 135 -16.50 -15.96 3.09
N ASP A 136 -17.14 -15.18 2.22
CA ASP A 136 -18.30 -14.35 2.50
C ASP A 136 -19.40 -15.19 3.19
N GLN A 137 -19.39 -15.23 4.52
CA GLN A 137 -20.59 -15.57 5.26
C GLN A 137 -21.48 -14.32 5.28
N GLU A 138 -22.47 -14.33 4.40
CA GLU A 138 -23.70 -13.54 4.49
C GLU A 138 -24.30 -13.68 5.91
N THR A 139 -23.84 -12.84 6.83
CA THR A 139 -24.45 -12.66 8.12
C THR A 139 -24.66 -11.17 8.31
N LYS A 140 -25.93 -10.78 8.30
CA LYS A 140 -26.37 -9.45 8.73
C LYS A 140 -25.84 -9.21 10.14
N SER A 141 -24.71 -8.52 10.31
CA SER A 141 -24.22 -8.02 11.60
C SER A 141 -22.97 -7.17 11.38
N TYR A 142 -23.02 -5.92 11.85
CA TYR A 142 -21.89 -5.05 12.22
C TYR A 142 -20.50 -5.54 11.77
N ILE A 143 -20.16 -5.27 10.52
CA ILE A 143 -18.91 -5.73 9.92
C ILE A 143 -17.74 -5.07 10.65
N THR A 144 -16.90 -5.92 11.21
CA THR A 144 -15.58 -5.56 11.71
C THR A 144 -14.67 -5.52 10.48
N PRO A 145 -14.20 -4.34 10.02
CA PRO A 145 -13.21 -4.33 8.96
C PRO A 145 -11.92 -4.89 9.55
N ASP A 146 -11.38 -5.92 8.90
CA ASP A 146 -10.07 -6.45 9.23
C ASP A 146 -9.02 -5.33 9.05
N ILE A 147 -8.05 -5.24 9.95
CA ILE A 147 -7.06 -4.15 10.00
C ILE A 147 -6.22 -4.11 8.70
N ASN A 148 -6.22 -5.22 7.97
CA ASN A 148 -5.48 -5.45 6.73
C ASN A 148 -6.25 -5.13 5.45
N THR A 149 -7.56 -4.89 5.51
CA THR A 149 -8.31 -4.50 4.32
C THR A 149 -8.00 -3.04 3.98
N VAL A 150 -7.72 -2.78 2.71
CA VAL A 150 -7.62 -1.41 2.19
C VAL A 150 -9.02 -0.79 2.35
N PRO A 151 -9.18 0.32 3.10
CA PRO A 151 -10.50 0.85 3.38
C PRO A 151 -11.13 1.38 2.09
N ASP A 152 -12.22 0.75 1.67
CA ASP A 152 -13.02 1.14 0.51
C ASP A 152 -13.88 2.38 0.84
N ILE A 153 -13.96 3.30 -0.12
CA ILE A 153 -14.75 4.53 0.00
C ILE A 153 -16.24 4.22 0.09
N GLU A 154 -16.72 3.17 -0.58
CA GLU A 154 -18.13 2.77 -0.51
C GLU A 154 -18.52 2.19 0.86
N GLN A 155 -17.53 1.72 1.62
CA GLN A 155 -17.69 1.16 2.97
C GLN A 155 -17.37 2.16 4.08
N CYS A 156 -17.21 3.44 3.75
CA CYS A 156 -17.05 4.50 4.74
C CYS A 156 -18.28 4.62 5.65
N ALA A 157 -18.04 4.67 6.96
CA ALA A 157 -19.10 4.94 7.90
C ALA A 157 -19.77 6.29 7.62
N LYS A 158 -21.08 6.32 7.62
CA LYS A 158 -21.78 7.58 7.35
C LYS A 158 -21.69 8.49 8.58
N PRO A 159 -21.75 9.82 8.43
CA PRO A 159 -21.76 10.75 9.56
C PRO A 159 -22.84 10.43 10.62
N VAL A 160 -23.95 9.82 10.21
CA VAL A 160 -25.01 9.36 11.10
C VAL A 160 -24.53 8.25 12.04
N GLU A 161 -23.79 7.27 11.52
CA GLU A 161 -23.25 6.14 12.30
C GLU A 161 -22.16 6.61 13.28
N MET A 162 -21.32 7.56 12.86
CA MET A 162 -20.35 8.23 13.74
C MET A 162 -21.06 8.90 14.93
N MET A 163 -22.15 9.61 14.65
CA MET A 163 -22.94 10.31 15.66
C MET A 163 -23.62 9.35 16.63
N GLU A 164 -24.21 8.25 16.14
CA GLU A 164 -24.81 7.21 17.00
C GLU A 164 -23.80 6.60 17.96
N LEU A 165 -22.59 6.30 17.48
CA LEU A 165 -21.51 5.80 18.32
C LEU A 165 -21.06 6.83 19.35
N CYS A 166 -20.93 8.11 18.99
CA CYS A 166 -20.62 9.17 19.95
C CYS A 166 -21.71 9.37 21.01
N GLN A 167 -22.99 9.17 20.66
CA GLN A 167 -24.11 9.23 21.61
C GLN A 167 -24.09 8.09 22.64
N MET A 168 -23.57 6.92 22.26
CA MET A 168 -23.40 5.77 23.15
C MET A 168 -22.09 5.79 23.95
N TRP A 169 -21.33 6.89 23.91
CA TRP A 169 -20.10 7.04 24.69
C TRP A 169 -20.39 7.05 26.20
N PRO A 170 -19.59 6.39 27.05
CA PRO A 170 -18.35 5.66 26.75
C PRO A 170 -18.53 4.18 26.40
N SER A 171 -19.74 3.64 26.39
CA SER A 171 -20.01 2.22 26.13
C SER A 171 -19.57 1.77 24.73
N SER A 172 -19.57 2.69 23.77
CA SER A 172 -19.14 2.50 22.38
C SER A 172 -17.64 2.72 22.15
N GLN A 173 -16.83 2.94 23.19
CA GLN A 173 -15.40 3.27 23.07
C GLN A 173 -14.62 2.35 22.11
N PRO A 174 -14.70 1.02 22.20
CA PRO A 174 -13.93 0.16 21.30
C PRO A 174 -14.38 0.29 19.83
N GLN A 175 -15.67 0.50 19.57
CA GLN A 175 -16.20 0.75 18.22
C GLN A 175 -15.75 2.11 17.69
N LEU A 176 -15.76 3.13 18.55
CA LEU A 176 -15.38 4.48 18.17
C LEU A 176 -13.87 4.62 17.90
N ILE A 177 -13.01 3.90 18.64
CA ILE A 177 -11.56 3.80 18.39
C ILE A 177 -11.29 3.15 17.02
N ARG A 178 -12.00 2.05 16.73
CA ARG A 178 -11.89 1.37 15.43
C ARG A 178 -12.29 2.29 14.29
N LEU A 179 -13.41 3.00 14.46
CA LEU A 179 -13.91 3.92 13.46
C LEU A 179 -12.97 5.11 13.24
N ALA A 180 -12.48 5.73 14.33
CA ALA A 180 -11.49 6.80 14.27
C ALA A 180 -10.24 6.35 13.49
N SER A 181 -9.75 5.14 13.78
CA SER A 181 -8.58 4.56 13.11
C SER A 181 -8.83 4.35 11.61
N GLN A 182 -10.02 3.88 11.22
CA GLN A 182 -10.39 3.69 9.82
C GLN A 182 -10.47 5.02 9.06
N VAL A 183 -11.19 6.01 9.62
CA VAL A 183 -11.32 7.34 9.01
C VAL A 183 -9.96 8.01 8.87
N TYR A 184 -9.12 7.93 9.90
CA TYR A 184 -7.77 8.48 9.89
C TYR A 184 -6.86 7.80 8.85
N LYS A 185 -6.93 6.46 8.76
CA LYS A 185 -6.21 5.68 7.74
C LYS A 185 -6.65 6.08 6.33
N MET A 186 -7.94 6.28 6.09
CA MET A 186 -8.45 6.77 4.80
C MET A 186 -8.00 8.18 4.47
N ALA A 187 -8.09 9.10 5.42
CA ALA A 187 -7.59 10.47 5.23
C ALA A 187 -6.10 10.48 4.89
N SER A 188 -5.32 9.60 5.53
CA SER A 188 -3.88 9.45 5.30
C SER A 188 -3.55 8.83 3.94
N LEU A 189 -4.33 7.84 3.48
CA LEU A 189 -4.08 7.11 2.23
C LEU A 189 -4.61 7.86 0.99
N TYR A 190 -5.81 8.44 1.07
CA TYR A 190 -6.51 9.04 -0.06
C TYR A 190 -6.57 10.57 -0.02
N GLY A 191 -6.01 11.20 1.02
CA GLY A 191 -6.03 12.65 1.18
C GLY A 191 -7.41 13.22 1.60
N TYR A 192 -8.32 12.37 2.08
CA TYR A 192 -9.68 12.76 2.52
C TYR A 192 -9.71 13.40 3.91
N TRP A 193 -8.92 14.45 4.10
CA TRP A 193 -8.84 15.19 5.37
C TRP A 193 -10.14 15.89 5.75
N ASP A 194 -10.97 16.26 4.79
CA ASP A 194 -12.28 16.85 5.09
C ASP A 194 -13.21 15.84 5.77
N TYR A 195 -13.09 14.55 5.42
CA TYR A 195 -13.85 13.48 6.08
C TYR A 195 -13.35 13.23 7.51
N TRP A 196 -12.03 13.32 7.75
CA TRP A 196 -11.48 13.33 9.11
C TRP A 196 -11.98 14.52 9.94
N ARG A 197 -12.03 15.73 9.36
CA ARG A 197 -12.58 16.93 10.04
C ARG A 197 -14.05 16.78 10.41
N VAL A 198 -14.85 16.10 9.58
CA VAL A 198 -16.25 15.78 9.90
C VAL A 198 -16.32 14.88 11.13
N PHE A 199 -15.49 13.85 11.19
CA PHE A 199 -15.40 12.98 12.37
C PHE A 199 -14.95 13.75 13.61
N GLU A 200 -13.91 14.59 13.51
CA GLU A 200 -13.46 15.47 14.60
C GLU A 200 -14.59 16.37 15.11
N GLY A 201 -15.32 17.03 14.21
CA GLY A 201 -16.43 17.90 14.56
C GLY A 201 -17.61 17.17 15.20
N ILE A 202 -17.84 15.89 14.86
CA ILE A 202 -18.84 15.06 15.54
C ILE A 202 -18.35 14.69 16.94
N CYS A 203 -17.12 14.22 17.10
CA CYS A 203 -16.55 13.88 18.41
C CYS A 203 -16.52 15.07 19.37
N GLU A 204 -16.15 16.27 18.87
CA GLU A 204 -16.04 17.49 19.68
C GLU A 204 -17.39 17.89 20.29
N ARG A 205 -18.50 17.73 19.56
CA ARG A 205 -19.87 17.98 20.08
C ARG A 205 -20.22 17.08 21.27
N HIS A 206 -19.59 15.92 21.37
CA HIS A 206 -19.78 14.95 22.45
C HIS A 206 -18.64 14.99 23.49
N GLN A 207 -17.76 16.01 23.45
CA GLN A 207 -16.59 16.15 24.33
C GLN A 207 -15.59 14.98 24.24
N ILE A 208 -15.52 14.34 23.07
CA ILE A 208 -14.61 13.23 22.81
C ILE A 208 -13.43 13.76 22.00
N SER A 209 -12.20 13.47 22.43
CA SER A 209 -11.01 13.84 21.67
C SER A 209 -10.71 12.80 20.59
N ALA A 210 -11.00 13.14 19.32
CA ALA A 210 -10.71 12.27 18.18
C ALA A 210 -9.23 11.86 18.10
N ASN A 211 -8.32 12.78 18.42
CA ASN A 211 -6.88 12.51 18.47
C ASN A 211 -6.49 11.50 19.57
N GLN A 212 -7.21 11.46 20.69
CA GLN A 212 -6.96 10.45 21.72
C GLN A 212 -7.43 9.07 21.30
N LEU A 213 -8.47 8.97 20.47
CA LEU A 213 -8.99 7.69 19.96
C LEU A 213 -8.02 7.02 18.98
N VAL A 214 -7.25 7.78 18.20
CA VAL A 214 -6.27 7.23 17.25
C VAL A 214 -4.92 6.95 17.92
N ASN A 215 -4.61 7.66 19.02
CA ASN A 215 -3.37 7.51 19.76
C ASN A 215 -3.48 6.64 21.03
N SER A 216 -4.65 6.08 21.32
CA SER A 216 -4.83 5.14 22.43
C SER A 216 -4.24 3.79 22.07
N LYS A 217 -3.01 3.54 22.52
CA LYS A 217 -2.39 2.20 22.56
C LYS A 217 -2.72 1.50 23.87
#